data_AF-A0A3Q2XDS4-F1
#
_entry.id   AF-A0A3Q2XDS4-F1
#
_cell.length_a   1.000
_cell.length_b   1.000
_cell.length_c   1.000
_cell.angle_alpha   90.00
_cell.angle_beta   90.00
_cell.angle_gamma   90.00
#
_symmetry.space_group_name_H-M   'P 1'
#
loop_
_entity.id
_entity.type
_entity.pdbx_description
1 polymer ?
#
loop_
_entity_poly.entity_id
_entity_poly.type
_entity_poly.pdbx_seq_one_letter_code
_entity_poly.pdbx_strand_id
1 'polypeptide(L)'
;MSGYTPDEKLRVEQLTKLRRQWLKDQELSPREPVVQAKPPGTIAKFWAGFLEPKSLWRLYTYKAYKGSVFTLTRVLIPAWVVHYYVKYHVAKRPYGIVELKPRLFPGDMILETGQVVPGLPESHDHH
;
A
#
# COMPACT_ATOMS: atom_id res chain seq x y z
N MET A 1 -22.70 -58.13 -16.67
CA MET A 1 -22.54 -56.91 -15.85
C MET A 1 -23.89 -56.62 -15.21
N SER A 2 -24.13 -57.15 -14.01
CA SER A 2 -25.40 -56.97 -13.31
C SER A 2 -25.51 -55.53 -12.83
N GLY A 3 -26.57 -54.83 -13.25
CA GLY A 3 -26.90 -53.51 -12.71
C GLY A 3 -27.38 -53.59 -11.26
N TYR A 4 -27.78 -52.45 -10.72
CA TYR A 4 -28.32 -52.32 -9.36
C TYR A 4 -29.47 -53.28 -9.09
N THR A 5 -29.44 -53.89 -7.91
CA THR A 5 -30.56 -54.64 -7.34
C THR A 5 -31.75 -53.70 -7.04
N PRO A 6 -33.00 -54.21 -6.97
CA PRO A 6 -34.16 -53.37 -6.68
C PRO A 6 -34.03 -52.53 -5.40
N ASP A 7 -33.45 -53.10 -4.34
CA ASP A 7 -33.25 -52.42 -3.06
C ASP A 7 -32.21 -51.31 -3.15
N GLU A 8 -31.13 -51.51 -3.92
CA GLU A 8 -30.12 -50.48 -4.18
C GLU A 8 -30.71 -49.31 -4.99
N LYS A 9 -31.58 -49.60 -5.97
CA LYS A 9 -32.28 -48.54 -6.72
C LYS A 9 -33.20 -47.73 -5.81
N LEU A 10 -34.01 -48.42 -4.99
CA LEU A 10 -34.89 -47.77 -4.02
C LEU A 10 -34.10 -46.88 -3.06
N ARG A 11 -32.96 -47.37 -2.56
CA ARG A 11 -32.07 -46.63 -1.67
C ARG A 11 -31.48 -45.39 -2.35
N VAL A 12 -31.03 -45.50 -3.60
CA VAL A 12 -30.48 -44.37 -4.36
C VAL A 12 -31.54 -43.30 -4.60
N GLU A 13 -32.77 -43.68 -4.93
CA GLU A 13 -33.88 -42.74 -5.10
C GLU A 13 -34.22 -42.00 -3.81
N GLN A 14 -34.30 -42.73 -2.68
CA GLN A 14 -34.52 -42.16 -1.36
C GLN A 14 -33.43 -41.14 -0.99
N LEU A 15 -32.15 -41.52 -1.14
CA LEU A 15 -31.02 -40.63 -0.86
C LEU A 15 -31.01 -39.41 -1.79
N THR A 16 -31.35 -39.59 -3.06
CA THR A 16 -31.42 -38.50 -4.03
C THR A 16 -32.51 -37.49 -3.66
N LYS A 17 -33.67 -37.98 -3.19
CA LYS A 17 -34.76 -37.11 -2.72
C LYS A 17 -34.35 -36.31 -1.49
N LEU A 18 -33.75 -36.96 -0.48
CA LEU A 18 -33.21 -36.30 0.71
C LEU A 18 -32.13 -35.28 0.36
N ARG A 19 -31.24 -35.63 -0.57
CA ARG A 19 -30.17 -34.73 -1.03
C ARG A 19 -30.73 -33.47 -1.70
N ARG A 20 -31.78 -33.60 -2.53
CA ARG A 20 -32.42 -32.45 -3.18
C ARG A 20 -33.11 -31.52 -2.17
N GLN A 21 -33.75 -32.09 -1.15
CA GLN A 21 -34.34 -31.29 -0.06
C GLN A 21 -33.26 -30.57 0.75
N TRP A 22 -32.22 -31.30 1.17
CA TRP A 22 -31.09 -30.70 1.89
C TRP A 22 -30.44 -29.56 1.10
N LEU A 23 -30.23 -29.73 -0.21
CA LEU A 23 -29.66 -28.68 -1.06
C LEU A 23 -30.56 -27.45 -1.15
N LYS A 24 -31.89 -27.66 -1.17
CA LYS A 24 -32.86 -26.57 -1.15
C LYS A 24 -32.87 -25.84 0.19
N ASP A 25 -32.69 -26.57 1.30
CA ASP A 25 -32.60 -25.99 2.64
C ASP A 25 -31.31 -25.19 2.87
N GLN A 26 -30.30 -25.35 2.01
CA GLN A 26 -29.09 -24.52 1.99
C GLN A 26 -29.28 -23.19 1.25
N GLU A 27 -30.42 -22.95 0.60
CA GLU A 27 -30.72 -21.64 0.00
C GLU A 27 -31.03 -20.65 1.13
N LEU A 28 -30.11 -19.71 1.38
CA LEU A 28 -30.34 -18.68 2.40
C LEU A 28 -31.30 -17.60 1.89
N SER A 29 -32.21 -17.20 2.77
CA SER A 29 -33.07 -16.04 2.52
C SER A 29 -32.26 -14.74 2.62
N PRO A 30 -32.67 -13.66 1.92
CA PRO A 30 -31.98 -12.36 2.03
C PRO A 30 -31.99 -11.72 3.43
N ARG A 31 -32.69 -12.30 4.41
CA ARG A 31 -32.93 -11.72 5.74
C ARG A 31 -32.02 -12.32 6.81
N GLU A 32 -30.75 -12.47 6.48
CA GLU A 32 -29.77 -12.92 7.47
C GLU A 32 -29.63 -11.88 8.60
N PRO A 33 -29.48 -12.32 9.86
CA PRO A 33 -29.16 -11.40 10.94
C PRO A 33 -27.76 -10.84 10.73
N VAL A 34 -27.68 -9.60 10.26
CA VAL A 34 -26.42 -8.88 10.07
C VAL A 34 -26.02 -8.22 11.39
N VAL A 35 -24.78 -8.44 11.82
CA VAL A 35 -24.19 -7.70 12.94
C VAL A 35 -24.16 -6.22 12.57
N GLN A 36 -24.82 -5.38 13.37
CA GLN A 36 -24.85 -3.95 13.11
C GLN A 36 -23.44 -3.38 13.09
N ALA A 37 -23.12 -2.64 12.02
CA ALA A 37 -21.82 -1.99 11.90
C ALA A 37 -21.65 -0.93 12.99
N LYS A 38 -20.44 -0.86 13.57
CA LYS A 38 -20.09 0.20 14.52
C LYS A 38 -20.32 1.57 13.85
N PRO A 39 -20.94 2.54 14.55
CA PRO A 39 -21.21 3.84 13.95
C PRO A 39 -19.90 4.49 13.49
N PRO A 40 -19.87 5.08 12.29
CA PRO A 40 -18.68 5.76 11.80
C PRO A 40 -18.31 6.93 12.70
N GLY A 41 -17.01 7.23 12.80
CA GLY A 41 -16.51 8.41 13.50
C GLY A 41 -17.02 9.71 12.88
N THR A 42 -16.93 10.83 13.60
CA THR A 42 -17.45 12.15 13.17
C THR A 42 -16.93 12.58 11.79
N ILE A 43 -15.63 12.43 11.53
CA ILE A 43 -15.00 12.74 10.24
C ILE A 43 -15.52 11.80 9.13
N ALA A 44 -15.66 10.50 9.44
CA ALA A 44 -16.18 9.53 8.48
C ALA A 44 -17.65 9.79 8.14
N LYS A 45 -18.46 10.19 9.14
CA LYS A 45 -19.86 10.63 8.95
C LYS A 45 -19.93 11.88 8.07
N PHE A 46 -19.09 12.88 8.33
CA PHE A 46 -19.02 14.08 7.51
C PHE A 46 -18.72 13.75 6.05
N TRP A 47 -17.68 12.94 5.79
CA TRP A 47 -17.33 12.55 4.42
C TRP A 47 -18.42 11.70 3.76
N ALA A 48 -19.06 10.79 4.50
CA ALA A 48 -20.18 10.01 3.98
C ALA A 48 -21.33 10.94 3.51
N GLY A 49 -21.72 11.92 4.34
CA GLY A 49 -22.73 12.91 3.98
C GLY A 49 -22.28 13.86 2.86
N PHE A 50 -21.02 14.30 2.86
CA PHE A 50 -20.48 15.14 1.80
C PHE A 50 -20.44 14.41 0.45
N LEU A 51 -20.24 13.09 0.45
CA LEU A 51 -20.22 12.29 -0.78
C LEU A 51 -21.63 11.95 -1.31
N GLU A 52 -22.68 12.29 -0.56
CA GLU A 52 -24.08 12.16 -0.94
C GLU A 52 -24.61 13.57 -1.32
N PRO A 53 -24.91 13.91 -2.59
CA PRO A 53 -24.92 13.12 -3.83
C PRO A 53 -23.53 12.91 -4.46
N LYS A 54 -23.37 11.80 -5.19
CA LYS A 54 -22.11 11.36 -5.81
C LYS A 54 -21.72 12.17 -7.05
N SER A 55 -21.45 13.47 -6.89
CA SER A 55 -20.92 14.28 -7.98
C SER A 55 -19.43 14.01 -8.21
N LEU A 56 -18.97 14.17 -9.46
CA LEU A 56 -17.56 13.92 -9.82
C LEU A 56 -16.61 14.82 -9.02
N TRP A 57 -16.94 16.11 -8.86
CA TRP A 57 -16.15 17.05 -8.06
C TRP A 57 -15.95 16.55 -6.63
N ARG A 58 -17.02 16.13 -5.94
CA ARG A 58 -16.97 15.65 -4.55
C ARG A 58 -16.08 14.42 -4.41
N LEU A 59 -16.16 13.50 -5.38
CA LEU A 59 -15.31 12.31 -5.42
C LEU A 59 -13.83 12.66 -5.61
N TYR A 60 -13.52 13.59 -6.54
CA TYR A 60 -12.14 14.03 -6.76
C TYR A 60 -11.58 14.77 -5.54
N THR A 61 -12.37 15.63 -4.88
CA THR A 61 -11.96 16.30 -3.64
C THR A 61 -11.66 15.28 -2.55
N TYR A 62 -12.52 14.27 -2.36
CA TYR A 62 -12.29 13.22 -1.37
C TYR A 62 -11.05 12.38 -1.69
N LYS A 63 -10.81 12.08 -2.97
CA LYS A 63 -9.61 11.35 -3.43
C LYS A 63 -8.35 12.16 -3.13
N ALA A 64 -8.35 13.45 -3.42
CA ALA A 64 -7.24 14.35 -3.09
C ALA A 64 -6.99 14.39 -1.58
N TYR A 65 -8.04 14.55 -0.76
CA TYR A 65 -7.95 14.49 0.71
C TYR A 65 -7.32 13.18 1.19
N LYS A 66 -7.78 12.03 0.70
CA LYS A 66 -7.24 10.72 1.06
C LYS A 66 -5.76 10.59 0.68
N GLY A 67 -5.39 11.08 -0.51
CA GLY A 67 -4.00 11.16 -0.95
C GLY A 67 -3.15 12.01 0.00
N SER A 68 -3.60 13.21 0.34
CA SER A 68 -2.90 14.11 1.26
C SER A 68 -2.71 13.52 2.65
N VAL A 69 -3.75 12.89 3.22
CA VAL A 69 -3.65 12.21 4.53
C VAL A 69 -2.63 11.08 4.46
N PHE A 70 -2.62 10.29 3.38
CA PHE A 70 -1.62 9.24 3.20
C PHE A 70 -0.21 9.82 3.13
N THR A 71 0.02 10.81 2.28
CA THR A 71 1.34 11.47 2.14
C THR A 71 1.83 12.02 3.48
N LEU A 72 0.97 12.71 4.23
CA LEU A 72 1.35 13.25 5.54
C LEU A 72 1.70 12.14 6.53
N THR A 73 0.81 11.16 6.70
CA THR A 73 0.92 10.16 7.78
C THR A 73 1.91 9.04 7.49
N ARG A 74 2.08 8.67 6.21
CA ARG A 74 2.91 7.52 5.81
C ARG A 74 4.23 7.91 5.16
N VAL A 75 4.40 9.17 4.77
CA VAL A 75 5.64 9.65 4.12
C VAL A 75 6.28 10.75 4.94
N LEU A 76 5.61 11.90 5.11
CA LEU A 76 6.23 13.07 5.72
C LEU A 76 6.59 12.88 7.19
N ILE A 77 5.64 12.40 8.01
CA ILE A 77 5.89 12.19 9.45
C ILE A 77 7.03 11.18 9.66
N PRO A 78 7.01 9.98 9.05
CA PRO A 78 8.13 9.05 9.17
C PRO A 78 9.45 9.62 8.66
N ALA A 79 9.45 10.32 7.52
CA ALA A 79 10.66 10.94 6.98
C ALA A 79 11.26 11.97 7.95
N TRP A 80 10.43 12.81 8.59
CA TRP A 80 10.89 13.75 9.61
C TRP A 80 11.45 13.05 10.85
N VAL A 81 10.81 11.96 11.31
CA VAL A 81 11.29 11.17 12.45
C VAL A 81 12.66 10.54 12.12
N VAL A 82 12.81 9.92 10.94
CA VAL A 82 14.08 9.35 10.49
C VAL A 82 15.13 10.43 10.36
N HIS A 83 14.82 11.57 9.73
CA HIS A 83 15.74 12.68 9.58
C HIS A 83 16.21 13.22 10.94
N TYR A 84 15.29 13.38 11.89
CA TYR A 84 15.61 13.80 13.26
C TYR A 84 16.55 12.80 13.95
N TYR A 85 16.27 11.50 13.82
CA TYR A 85 17.09 10.45 14.39
C TYR A 85 18.51 10.45 13.78
N VAL A 86 18.62 10.51 12.45
CA VAL A 86 19.91 10.58 11.75
C VAL A 86 20.70 11.82 12.21
N LYS A 87 20.05 12.99 12.23
CA LYS A 87 20.69 14.26 12.60
C LYS A 87 21.22 14.29 14.04
N TYR A 88 20.43 13.82 15.01
CA TYR A 88 20.76 14.02 16.43
C TYR A 88 21.29 12.78 17.15
N HIS A 89 21.18 11.59 16.56
CA HIS A 89 21.63 10.34 17.19
C HIS A 89 22.74 9.68 16.38
N VAL A 90 22.54 9.49 15.07
CA VAL A 90 23.51 8.78 14.23
C VAL A 90 24.72 9.66 13.92
N ALA A 91 24.50 10.88 13.43
CA ALA A 91 25.58 11.79 13.07
C ALA A 91 26.44 12.26 14.26
N LYS A 92 25.90 12.23 15.49
CA LYS A 92 26.65 12.55 16.70
C LYS A 92 27.61 11.44 17.15
N ARG A 93 27.46 10.23 16.63
CA ARG A 93 28.35 9.10 16.94
C ARG A 93 29.51 9.08 15.93
N PRO A 94 30.76 8.92 16.38
CA PRO A 94 31.89 8.79 15.47
C PRO A 94 31.66 7.56 14.56
N TYR A 95 31.91 7.72 13.26
CA TYR A 95 31.62 6.72 12.22
C TYR A 95 30.16 6.25 12.17
N GLY A 96 29.20 6.97 12.77
CA GLY A 96 27.78 6.65 12.67
C GLY A 96 27.25 6.81 11.24
N ILE A 97 27.84 7.72 10.47
CA ILE A 97 27.63 7.89 9.04
C ILE A 97 29.01 7.94 8.39
N VAL A 98 29.24 7.08 7.40
CA VAL A 98 30.48 7.08 6.61
C VAL A 98 30.08 7.27 5.16
N GLU A 99 30.43 8.43 4.61
CA GLU A 99 30.16 8.77 3.21
C GLU A 99 31.42 8.59 2.38
N LEU A 100 31.24 8.16 1.12
CA LEU A 100 32.30 8.18 0.14
C LEU A 100 32.58 9.63 -0.23
N LYS A 101 33.87 9.99 -0.26
CA LYS A 101 34.28 11.33 -0.71
C LYS A 101 33.78 11.59 -2.14
N PRO A 102 33.29 12.80 -2.44
CA PRO A 102 32.83 13.13 -3.79
C PRO A 102 34.00 13.01 -4.79
N ARG A 103 33.67 12.66 -6.04
CA ARG A 103 34.66 12.62 -7.12
C ARG A 103 35.03 14.06 -7.50
N LEU A 104 36.33 14.28 -7.69
CA LEU A 104 36.89 15.55 -8.13
C LEU A 104 37.36 15.42 -9.58
N PHE A 105 37.00 16.38 -10.42
CA PHE A 105 37.44 16.46 -11.79
C PHE A 105 38.33 17.69 -12.03
N PRO A 106 39.21 17.65 -13.04
CA PRO A 106 39.98 18.80 -13.47
C PRO A 106 39.10 20.03 -13.73
N GLY A 107 39.46 21.18 -13.16
CA GLY A 107 38.69 22.42 -13.24
C GLY A 107 37.66 22.62 -12.13
N ASP A 108 37.36 21.61 -11.30
CA ASP A 108 36.46 21.75 -10.16
C ASP A 108 37.07 22.66 -9.08
N MET A 109 36.23 23.42 -8.38
CA MET A 109 36.65 24.22 -7.22
C MET A 109 36.24 23.53 -5.91
N ILE A 110 37.22 23.23 -5.07
CA ILE A 110 36.98 22.66 -3.75
C ILE A 110 36.41 23.75 -2.83
N LEU A 111 35.13 23.68 -2.49
CA LEU A 111 34.44 24.72 -1.69
C LEU A 111 35.12 25.02 -0.35
N GLU A 112 35.70 24.01 0.30
CA GLU A 112 36.35 24.16 1.61
C GLU A 112 37.73 24.81 1.53
N THR A 113 38.44 24.67 0.40
CA THR A 113 39.84 25.11 0.24
C THR A 113 40.00 26.27 -0.76
N GLY A 114 39.01 26.50 -1.61
CA GLY A 114 39.05 27.46 -2.73
C GLY A 114 40.01 27.07 -3.87
N GLN A 115 40.66 25.92 -3.79
CA GLN A 115 41.60 25.44 -4.80
C GLN A 115 40.88 24.87 -6.01
N VAL A 116 41.38 25.21 -7.19
CA VAL A 116 40.91 24.65 -8.47
C VAL A 116 41.74 23.42 -8.78
N VAL A 117 41.08 22.31 -9.08
CA VAL A 117 41.74 21.05 -9.46
C VAL A 117 42.47 21.28 -10.78
N PRO A 118 43.77 20.96 -10.87
CA PRO A 118 44.55 21.20 -12.08
C PRO A 118 44.01 20.41 -13.27
N GLY A 119 44.16 21.01 -14.46
CA GLY A 119 43.88 20.38 -15.74
C GLY A 119 44.68 19.09 -15.93
N LEU A 120 44.15 18.15 -16.72
CA LEU A 120 44.98 17.05 -17.22
C LEU A 120 46.08 17.63 -18.11
N PRO A 121 47.27 17.01 -18.14
CA PRO A 121 48.31 17.42 -19.09
C PRO A 121 47.79 17.29 -20.52
N GLU A 122 48.23 18.20 -21.40
CA GLU A 122 47.88 18.15 -22.83
C GLU A 122 48.28 16.78 -23.40
N SER A 123 47.29 16.00 -23.86
CA SER A 123 47.55 14.80 -24.63
C SER A 123 47.93 15.22 -26.05
N HIS A 124 49.11 14.82 -26.51
CA HIS A 124 49.45 14.93 -27.93
C HIS A 124 48.52 14.02 -28.72
N ASP A 125 47.46 14.61 -29.27
CA ASP A 125 46.51 13.91 -30.12
C ASP A 125 47.21 13.51 -31.42
N HIS A 126 47.29 12.20 -31.67
CA HIS A 126 47.80 11.61 -32.89
C HIS A 126 46.65 10.94 -33.66
N HIS A 127 45.56 11.69 -33.88
CA HIS A 127 44.43 11.29 -34.70
C HIS A 127 43.90 12.47 -35.51
#